data_AF-A0A7J4DWB0-F1
#
_entry.id   AF-A0A7J4DWB0-F1
#
_cell.length_a   1.000
_cell.length_b   1.000
_cell.length_c   1.000
_cell.angle_alpha   90.00
_cell.angle_beta   90.00
_cell.angle_gamma   90.00
#
_symmetry.space_group_name_H-M   'P 1'
#
loop_
_entity.id
_entity.type
_entity.pdbx_description
1 polymer ?
#
loop_
_entity_poly.entity_id
_entity_poly.type
_entity_poly.pdbx_seq_one_letter_code
_entity_poly.pdbx_strand_id
1 'polypeptide(L)'
;MRKIEIILAVIGFSIIVLKEVSPFARELLQLANMVAGHREKSLPSTLLKEIYVRRLAEKRVEFVCLMCGNRWTVTFSMLDDRPACPRCNSRFIAPLVGVSIDAATLVKNIRSRRRSPELEKLLAMGNLVLTYGKNAVEALLVPGIGPTVAQRVLAKLSLG
;
A
#
# COMPACT_ATOMS: atom_id res chain seq x y z
N MET A 1 -30.12 -4.43 18.22
CA MET A 1 -30.25 -3.45 19.34
C MET A 1 -30.29 -4.10 20.74
N ARG A 2 -30.57 -5.40 20.91
CA ARG A 2 -30.66 -6.06 22.23
C ARG A 2 -29.35 -6.37 22.99
N LYS A 3 -28.16 -6.19 22.37
CA LYS A 3 -26.88 -6.56 23.00
C LYS A 3 -26.21 -5.43 23.81
N ILE A 4 -26.61 -4.17 23.61
CA ILE A 4 -25.97 -3.02 24.27
C ILE A 4 -26.52 -2.80 25.69
N GLU A 5 -27.78 -3.16 25.95
CA GLU A 5 -28.40 -3.00 27.28
C GLU A 5 -27.76 -3.88 28.37
N ILE A 6 -27.14 -5.01 28.02
CA ILE A 6 -26.62 -5.97 29.00
C ILE A 6 -25.30 -5.49 29.66
N ILE A 7 -24.55 -4.58 29.03
CA ILE A 7 -23.23 -4.17 29.53
C ILE A 7 -23.31 -2.98 30.51
N LEU A 8 -24.37 -2.18 30.47
CA LEU A 8 -24.52 -0.97 31.30
C LEU A 8 -24.98 -1.23 32.75
N ALA A 9 -25.32 -2.47 33.12
CA ALA A 9 -25.86 -2.80 34.44
C ALA A 9 -24.80 -2.96 35.55
N VAL A 10 -23.50 -2.92 35.24
CA VAL A 10 -22.44 -3.29 36.20
C VAL A 10 -21.88 -2.09 36.98
N ILE A 11 -22.12 -0.85 36.55
CA ILE A 11 -21.64 0.35 37.25
C ILE A 11 -22.79 1.35 37.27
N GLY A 12 -23.36 1.61 38.45
CA GLY A 12 -24.48 2.53 38.63
C GLY A 12 -24.10 3.94 38.16
N PHE A 13 -24.42 4.27 36.92
CA PHE A 13 -24.25 5.59 36.33
C PHE A 13 -25.62 6.12 35.97
N SER A 14 -26.05 7.21 36.62
CA SER A 14 -27.18 7.99 36.12
C SER A 14 -26.66 8.99 35.11
N ILE A 15 -27.07 8.83 33.85
CA ILE A 15 -26.76 9.80 32.80
C ILE A 15 -27.79 10.93 32.93
N ILE A 16 -27.35 12.08 33.44
CA ILE A 16 -28.19 13.28 33.53
C ILE A 16 -27.96 14.09 32.25
N VAL A 17 -28.94 14.06 31.35
CA VAL A 17 -28.91 14.86 30.13
C VAL A 17 -29.35 16.28 30.47
N LEU A 18 -28.40 17.22 30.48
CA LEU A 18 -28.68 18.64 30.70
C LEU A 18 -29.30 19.23 29.43
N LYS A 19 -30.37 20.04 29.58
CA LYS A 19 -31.04 20.74 28.47
C LYS A 19 -30.16 21.81 27.82
N GLU A 20 -29.23 22.39 28.58
CA GLU A 20 -28.35 23.47 28.13
C GLU A 20 -26.91 23.25 28.62
N VAL A 21 -25.94 23.67 27.82
CA VAL A 21 -24.51 23.54 28.15
C VAL A 21 -24.15 24.48 29.29
N SER A 22 -23.37 23.99 30.26
CA SER A 22 -22.94 24.81 31.39
C SER A 22 -22.06 25.98 30.93
N PRO A 23 -22.04 27.12 31.64
CA PRO A 23 -21.18 28.26 31.30
C PRO A 23 -19.70 27.85 31.16
N PHE A 24 -19.22 26.95 32.02
CA PHE A 24 -17.86 26.40 31.95
C PHE A 24 -17.65 25.54 30.68
N ALA A 25 -18.61 24.68 30.35
CA ALA A 25 -18.57 23.90 29.11
C ALA A 25 -18.68 24.80 27.86
N ARG A 26 -19.36 25.95 27.96
CA ARG A 26 -19.50 26.93 26.87
C ARG A 26 -18.16 27.59 26.54
N GLU A 27 -17.42 28.03 27.56
CA GLU A 27 -16.06 28.55 27.41
C GLU A 27 -15.10 27.49 26.83
N LEU A 28 -15.16 26.27 27.37
CA LEU A 28 -14.38 25.12 26.87
C LEU A 28 -14.73 24.76 25.43
N LEU A 29 -16.01 24.82 25.05
CA LEU A 29 -16.48 24.59 23.68
C LEU A 29 -16.13 25.74 22.74
N GLN A 30 -16.04 26.98 23.22
CA GLN A 30 -15.58 28.13 22.44
C GLN A 30 -14.07 28.05 22.18
N LEU A 31 -13.27 27.66 23.18
CA LEU A 31 -11.87 27.31 23.01
C LEU A 31 -11.72 26.10 22.07
N ALA A 32 -12.56 25.08 22.25
CA ALA A 32 -12.61 23.95 21.33
C ALA A 32 -13.08 24.36 19.93
N ASN A 33 -13.83 25.45 19.74
CA ASN A 33 -14.20 26.00 18.43
C ASN A 33 -13.07 26.87 17.84
N MET A 34 -12.25 27.54 18.64
CA MET A 34 -10.97 28.12 18.20
C MET A 34 -10.00 27.03 17.74
N VAL A 35 -9.94 25.92 18.49
CA VAL A 35 -9.12 24.75 18.15
C VAL A 35 -9.77 23.90 17.06
N ALA A 36 -11.09 23.84 16.93
CA ALA A 36 -11.81 23.09 15.90
C ALA A 36 -12.00 23.88 14.60
N GLY A 37 -11.86 25.20 14.64
CA GLY A 37 -11.64 26.03 13.44
C GLY A 37 -10.28 25.73 12.79
N HIS A 38 -9.33 25.26 13.59
CA HIS A 38 -8.15 24.50 13.15
C HIS A 38 -8.28 23.04 13.58
N ARG A 39 -9.43 22.38 13.30
CA ARG A 39 -9.37 20.94 13.02
C ARG A 39 -8.23 20.83 12.05
N GLU A 40 -7.16 20.18 12.49
CA GLU A 40 -5.96 19.90 11.72
C GLU A 40 -6.41 19.76 10.29
N LYS A 41 -6.12 20.77 9.44
CA LYS A 41 -6.45 20.71 8.03
C LYS A 41 -5.53 19.60 7.54
N SER A 42 -5.96 18.35 7.73
CA SER A 42 -5.44 17.19 7.04
C SER A 42 -5.34 17.69 5.61
N LEU A 43 -4.11 17.77 5.09
CA LEU A 43 -3.84 18.42 3.82
C LEU A 43 -4.95 18.01 2.84
N PRO A 44 -5.53 18.95 2.07
CA PRO A 44 -6.61 18.62 1.15
C PRO A 44 -6.21 17.38 0.36
N SER A 45 -7.10 16.40 0.25
CA SER A 45 -6.79 15.06 -0.25
C SER A 45 -6.12 15.07 -1.63
N THR A 46 -6.39 16.11 -2.42
CA THR A 46 -5.72 16.43 -3.69
C THR A 46 -4.21 16.69 -3.52
N LEU A 47 -3.82 17.49 -2.53
CA LEU A 47 -2.42 17.82 -2.23
C LEU A 47 -1.66 16.61 -1.70
N LEU A 48 -2.29 15.79 -0.85
CA LEU A 48 -1.68 14.52 -0.40
C LEU A 48 -1.42 13.57 -1.56
N LYS A 49 -2.38 13.47 -2.50
CA LYS A 49 -2.23 12.66 -3.71
C LYS A 49 -1.09 13.17 -4.58
N GLU A 50 -1.00 14.48 -4.83
CA GLU A 50 0.09 15.07 -5.62
C GLU A 50 1.46 14.82 -5.00
N ILE A 51 1.61 15.07 -3.69
CA ILE A 51 2.87 14.83 -2.99
C ILE A 51 3.26 13.35 -3.09
N TYR A 52 2.30 12.44 -2.96
CA TYR A 52 2.54 11.01 -3.07
C TYR A 52 3.00 10.59 -4.47
N VAL A 53 2.29 11.05 -5.51
CA VAL A 53 2.63 10.75 -6.91
C VAL A 53 4.04 11.27 -7.25
N ARG A 54 4.38 12.48 -6.83
CA ARG A 54 5.73 13.04 -7.03
C ARG A 54 6.80 12.19 -6.35
N ARG A 55 6.60 11.83 -5.08
CA ARG A 55 7.53 10.96 -4.34
C ARG A 55 7.68 9.58 -4.98
N LEU A 56 6.60 9.03 -5.53
CA LEU A 56 6.63 7.74 -6.19
C LEU A 56 7.39 7.79 -7.51
N ALA A 57 7.26 8.88 -8.28
CA ALA A 57 7.96 9.08 -9.54
C ALA A 57 9.49 9.06 -9.39
N GLU A 58 10.00 9.62 -8.30
CA GLU A 58 11.44 9.68 -8.00
C GLU A 58 11.98 8.42 -7.32
N LYS A 59 11.10 7.49 -6.92
CA LYS A 59 11.48 6.28 -6.20
C LYS A 59 12.32 5.37 -7.08
N ARG A 60 13.49 4.97 -6.57
CA ARG A 60 14.33 3.94 -7.19
C ARG A 60 13.77 2.56 -6.85
N VAL A 61 13.50 1.77 -7.87
CA VAL A 61 12.93 0.44 -7.77
C VAL A 61 13.99 -0.56 -8.18
N GLU A 62 14.29 -1.47 -7.28
CA GLU A 62 15.14 -2.61 -7.60
C GLU A 62 14.28 -3.74 -8.18
N PHE A 63 14.72 -4.33 -9.28
CA PHE A 63 14.07 -5.45 -9.95
C PHE A 63 14.96 -6.68 -9.93
N VAL A 64 14.32 -7.84 -10.01
CA VAL A 64 14.96 -9.11 -10.32
C VAL A 64 14.28 -9.79 -11.49
N CYS A 65 15.06 -10.33 -12.43
CA CYS A 65 14.55 -11.14 -13.51
C CYS A 65 14.34 -12.58 -13.02
N LEU A 66 13.12 -13.09 -13.14
CA LEU A 66 12.77 -14.45 -12.73
C LEU A 66 13.27 -15.52 -13.71
N MET A 67 13.72 -15.11 -14.91
CA MET A 67 14.28 -16.01 -15.92
C MET A 67 15.80 -16.16 -15.84
N CYS A 68 16.54 -15.04 -15.77
CA CYS A 68 18.01 -15.05 -15.80
C CYS A 68 18.69 -14.63 -14.49
N GLY A 69 17.91 -14.17 -13.49
CA GLY A 69 18.44 -13.72 -12.20
C GLY A 69 19.12 -12.34 -12.22
N ASN A 70 19.07 -11.60 -13.33
CA ASN A 70 19.68 -10.27 -13.36
C ASN A 70 18.97 -9.33 -12.38
N ARG A 71 19.75 -8.53 -11.63
CA ARG A 71 19.25 -7.44 -10.78
C ARG A 71 19.64 -6.10 -11.36
N TRP A 72 18.73 -5.14 -11.31
CA TRP A 72 19.00 -3.78 -11.74
C TRP A 72 18.04 -2.82 -11.04
N THR A 73 18.45 -1.55 -10.97
CA THR A 73 17.69 -0.51 -10.30
C THR A 73 17.33 0.58 -11.30
N VAL A 74 16.06 0.96 -11.35
CA VAL A 74 15.54 1.99 -12.26
C VAL A 74 14.67 2.96 -11.47
N THR A 75 14.73 4.24 -11.80
CA THR A 75 13.80 5.24 -11.26
C THR A 75 12.42 4.98 -11.86
N PHE A 76 11.36 4.93 -11.04
CA PHE A 76 10.02 4.57 -11.49
C PHE A 76 9.52 5.43 -12.67
N SER A 77 9.85 6.73 -12.69
CA SER A 77 9.54 7.63 -13.80
C SER A 77 10.11 7.20 -15.16
N MET A 78 11.28 6.55 -15.17
CA MET A 78 11.98 6.08 -16.37
C MET A 78 11.53 4.69 -16.82
N LEU A 79 10.60 4.06 -16.09
CA LEU A 79 10.12 2.72 -16.40
C LEU A 79 9.15 2.76 -17.59
N ASP A 80 9.38 1.91 -18.59
CA ASP A 80 8.44 1.70 -19.70
C ASP A 80 7.12 1.09 -19.22
N ASP A 81 6.04 1.27 -20.00
CA ASP A 81 4.73 0.69 -19.70
C ASP A 81 4.76 -0.84 -19.60
N ARG A 82 5.65 -1.48 -20.38
CA ARG A 82 5.89 -2.93 -20.35
C ARG A 82 7.38 -3.18 -20.10
N PRO A 83 7.82 -3.11 -18.84
CA PRO A 83 9.24 -3.22 -18.53
C PRO A 83 9.79 -4.61 -18.84
N ALA A 84 11.03 -4.65 -19.31
CA ALA A 84 11.73 -5.88 -19.66
C ALA A 84 13.12 -5.92 -19.01
N CYS A 85 13.66 -7.12 -18.85
CA CYS A 85 15.00 -7.31 -18.33
C CYS A 85 16.04 -6.78 -19.32
N PRO A 86 16.97 -5.89 -18.90
CA PRO A 86 17.99 -5.34 -19.80
C PRO A 86 19.02 -6.38 -20.26
N ARG A 87 19.10 -7.55 -19.59
CA ARG A 87 20.06 -8.61 -19.91
C ARG A 87 19.53 -9.66 -20.88
N CYS A 88 18.28 -10.10 -20.72
CA CYS A 88 17.71 -11.20 -21.52
C CYS A 88 16.39 -10.85 -22.22
N ASN A 89 15.93 -9.61 -22.11
CA ASN A 89 14.68 -9.10 -22.69
C ASN A 89 13.39 -9.82 -22.24
N SER A 90 13.47 -10.65 -21.19
CA SER A 90 12.27 -11.26 -20.59
C SER A 90 11.45 -10.21 -19.83
N ARG A 91 10.13 -10.27 -19.96
CA ARG A 91 9.16 -9.47 -19.19
C ARG A 91 8.79 -10.10 -17.85
N PHE A 92 9.26 -11.31 -17.56
CA PHE A 92 8.99 -11.97 -16.29
C PHE A 92 9.97 -11.48 -15.22
N ILE A 93 9.63 -10.30 -14.69
CA ILE A 93 10.44 -9.52 -13.76
C ILE A 93 9.59 -9.17 -12.54
N ALA A 94 10.20 -9.09 -11.36
CA ALA A 94 9.51 -8.73 -10.13
C ALA A 94 10.28 -7.60 -9.41
N PRO A 95 9.58 -6.61 -8.84
CA PRO A 95 10.22 -5.61 -7.98
C PRO A 95 10.59 -6.24 -6.64
N LEU A 96 11.79 -5.97 -6.13
CA LEU A 96 12.31 -6.49 -4.85
C LEU A 96 11.81 -5.63 -3.66
N VAL A 97 10.49 -5.48 -3.52
CA VAL A 97 9.88 -4.71 -2.43
C VAL A 97 9.61 -5.64 -1.24
N GLY A 98 10.32 -5.43 -0.13
CA GLY A 98 10.10 -6.19 1.11
C GLY A 98 10.53 -7.65 1.03
N VAL A 99 11.41 -8.00 0.10
CA VAL A 99 11.97 -9.35 -0.06
C VAL A 99 13.48 -9.24 -0.20
N SER A 100 14.22 -9.96 0.64
CA SER A 100 15.67 -10.10 0.54
C SER A 100 16.00 -11.50 0.04
N ILE A 101 16.10 -11.66 -1.29
CA ILE A 101 16.60 -12.90 -1.88
C ILE A 101 17.84 -12.60 -2.71
N ASP A 102 18.84 -13.47 -2.60
CA ASP A 102 19.98 -13.40 -3.49
C ASP A 102 19.57 -13.94 -4.88
N ALA A 103 20.07 -13.28 -5.93
CA ALA A 103 19.76 -13.60 -7.31
C ALA A 103 20.20 -15.01 -7.70
N ALA A 104 21.38 -15.44 -7.23
CA ALA A 104 21.91 -16.75 -7.55
C ALA A 104 21.09 -17.87 -6.89
N THR A 105 20.66 -17.66 -5.64
CA THR A 105 19.75 -18.57 -4.94
C THR A 105 18.35 -18.57 -5.54
N LEU A 106 17.82 -17.43 -5.97
CA LEU A 106 16.52 -17.33 -6.64
C LEU A 106 16.44 -18.22 -7.88
N VAL A 107 17.38 -18.09 -8.82
CA VAL A 107 17.38 -18.89 -10.06
C VAL A 107 17.54 -20.38 -9.76
N LYS A 108 18.39 -20.73 -8.79
CA LYS A 108 18.54 -22.12 -8.34
C LYS A 108 17.24 -22.66 -7.74
N ASN A 109 16.55 -21.90 -6.90
CA ASN A 109 15.29 -22.31 -6.27
C ASN A 109 14.17 -22.48 -7.30
N ILE A 110 14.07 -21.58 -8.27
CA ILE A 110 13.12 -21.69 -9.40
C ILE A 110 13.39 -22.98 -10.20
N ARG A 111 14.65 -23.23 -10.59
CA ARG A 111 15.03 -24.42 -11.36
C ARG A 111 14.82 -25.72 -10.60
N SER A 112 15.15 -25.74 -9.31
CA SER A 112 15.00 -26.90 -8.43
C SER A 112 13.57 -27.07 -7.89
N ARG A 113 12.62 -26.22 -8.30
CA ARG A 113 11.23 -26.20 -7.82
C ARG A 113 11.13 -26.17 -6.28
N ARG A 114 12.13 -25.60 -5.60
CA ARG A 114 12.10 -25.41 -4.16
C ARG A 114 11.08 -24.33 -3.84
N ARG A 115 10.10 -24.65 -3.00
CA ARG A 115 9.13 -23.68 -2.50
C ARG A 115 9.71 -22.94 -1.31
N SER A 116 9.74 -21.62 -1.40
CA SER A 116 9.85 -20.74 -0.24
C SER A 116 8.72 -19.71 -0.30
N PRO A 117 8.22 -19.24 0.86
CA PRO A 117 7.18 -18.21 0.89
C PRO A 117 7.59 -16.93 0.14
N GLU A 118 8.87 -16.58 0.19
CA GLU A 118 9.46 -15.44 -0.52
C GLU A 118 9.48 -15.65 -2.03
N LEU A 119 9.82 -16.86 -2.49
CA LEU A 119 9.79 -17.19 -3.90
C LEU A 119 8.37 -17.13 -4.45
N GLU A 120 7.40 -17.69 -3.73
CA GLU A 120 5.99 -17.65 -4.16
C GLU A 120 5.47 -16.21 -4.25
N LYS A 121 5.85 -15.35 -3.28
CA LYS A 121 5.55 -13.91 -3.35
C LYS A 121 6.16 -13.26 -4.58
N LEU A 122 7.45 -13.50 -4.87
CA LEU A 122 8.12 -12.93 -6.05
C LEU A 122 7.51 -13.41 -7.37
N LEU A 123 7.16 -14.69 -7.47
CA LEU A 123 6.48 -15.25 -8.63
C LEU A 123 5.10 -14.60 -8.82
N ALA A 124 4.34 -14.42 -7.74
CA ALA A 124 3.05 -13.74 -7.78
C ALA A 124 3.19 -12.26 -8.22
N MET A 125 4.17 -11.54 -7.68
CA MET A 125 4.48 -10.17 -8.10
C MET A 125 4.89 -10.11 -9.58
N GLY A 126 5.73 -11.05 -10.03
CA GLY A 126 6.15 -11.13 -11.43
C GLY A 126 4.99 -11.39 -12.39
N ASN A 127 4.02 -12.22 -12.01
CA ASN A 127 2.82 -12.46 -12.81
C ASN A 127 1.95 -11.20 -12.95
N LEU A 128 1.89 -10.35 -11.91
CA LEU A 128 1.19 -9.08 -11.98
C LEU A 128 1.89 -8.11 -12.93
N VAL A 129 3.22 -8.02 -12.87
CA VAL A 129 3.99 -7.19 -13.81
C VAL A 129 3.84 -7.69 -15.24
N LEU A 130 3.79 -9.01 -15.45
CA LEU A 130 3.59 -9.59 -16.78
C LEU A 130 2.21 -9.21 -17.37
N THR A 131 1.17 -9.15 -16.52
CA THR A 131 -0.21 -8.87 -16.94
C THR A 131 -0.49 -7.37 -17.08
N TYR A 132 -0.11 -6.57 -16.07
CA TYR A 132 -0.49 -5.16 -15.96
C TYR A 132 0.67 -4.18 -16.19
N GLY A 133 1.90 -4.67 -16.41
CA GLY A 133 3.05 -3.84 -16.72
C GLY A 133 3.40 -2.85 -15.61
N LYS A 134 3.67 -1.59 -15.99
CA LYS A 134 4.03 -0.49 -15.10
C LYS A 134 3.01 -0.25 -13.98
N ASN A 135 1.72 -0.42 -14.25
CA ASN A 135 0.65 -0.24 -13.26
C ASN A 135 0.77 -1.24 -12.11
N ALA A 136 1.22 -2.48 -12.38
CA ALA A 136 1.48 -3.45 -11.31
C ALA A 136 2.67 -3.03 -10.44
N VAL A 137 3.71 -2.48 -11.05
CA VAL A 137 4.87 -1.96 -10.30
C VAL A 137 4.43 -0.81 -9.40
N GLU A 138 3.62 0.12 -9.91
CA GLU A 138 3.07 1.23 -9.12
C GLU A 138 2.32 0.74 -7.88
N ALA A 139 1.40 -0.20 -8.07
CA ALA A 139 0.61 -0.78 -6.98
C ALA A 139 1.49 -1.49 -5.93
N LEU A 140 2.51 -2.23 -6.36
CA LEU A 140 3.41 -2.97 -5.46
C LEU A 140 4.41 -2.09 -4.71
N LEU A 141 4.66 -0.87 -5.18
CA LEU A 141 5.54 0.09 -4.49
C LEU A 141 4.86 0.78 -3.31
N VAL A 142 3.54 0.73 -3.25
CA VAL A 142 2.75 1.29 -2.16
C VAL A 142 2.94 0.44 -0.90
N PRO A 143 3.37 1.03 0.23
CA PRO A 143 3.51 0.31 1.48
C PRO A 143 2.22 -0.41 1.89
N GLY A 144 2.33 -1.67 2.32
CA GLY A 144 1.18 -2.48 2.74
C GLY A 144 0.40 -3.16 1.61
N ILE A 145 0.73 -2.90 0.34
CA ILE A 145 0.12 -3.59 -0.80
C ILE A 145 0.97 -4.80 -1.20
N GLY A 146 0.53 -6.00 -0.82
CA GLY A 146 1.09 -7.26 -1.28
C GLY A 146 0.49 -7.73 -2.63
N PRO A 147 0.98 -8.84 -3.20
CA PRO A 147 0.52 -9.36 -4.49
C PRO A 147 -0.98 -9.64 -4.52
N THR A 148 -1.55 -10.20 -3.45
CA THR A 148 -3.00 -10.49 -3.38
C THR A 148 -3.85 -9.22 -3.41
N VAL A 149 -3.42 -8.16 -2.73
CA VAL A 149 -4.15 -6.88 -2.70
C VAL A 149 -3.97 -6.16 -4.03
N ALA A 150 -2.76 -6.12 -4.57
CA ALA A 150 -2.46 -5.56 -5.88
C ALA A 150 -3.31 -6.22 -6.97
N GLN A 151 -3.42 -7.55 -6.99
CA GLN A 151 -4.26 -8.27 -7.95
C GLN A 151 -5.71 -7.78 -7.93
N ARG A 152 -6.31 -7.62 -6.73
CA ARG A 152 -7.71 -7.16 -6.59
C ARG A 152 -7.90 -5.74 -7.08
N VAL A 153 -6.94 -4.85 -6.82
CA VAL A 153 -7.00 -3.44 -7.25
C VAL A 153 -6.84 -3.36 -8.77
N LEU A 154 -5.83 -4.04 -9.32
CA LEU A 154 -5.53 -4.04 -10.75
C LEU A 154 -6.64 -4.67 -11.59
N ALA A 155 -7.28 -5.74 -11.09
CA ALA A 155 -8.41 -6.37 -11.80
C ALA A 155 -9.61 -5.43 -11.99
N LYS A 156 -9.81 -4.47 -11.08
CA LYS A 156 -10.86 -3.45 -11.23
C LYS A 156 -10.52 -2.41 -12.29
N LEU A 157 -9.22 -2.15 -12.53
CA LEU A 157 -8.76 -1.21 -13.54
C LEU A 157 -8.86 -1.78 -14.96
N SER A 158 -8.74 -3.10 -15.13
CA SER A 158 -8.88 -3.75 -16.44
C SER A 158 -10.32 -3.96 -16.90
N LEU A 159 -11.30 -3.77 -16.01
CA LEU A 159 -12.74 -3.94 -16.27
C LEU A 159 -13.45 -2.59 -16.50
N GLY A 160 -12.70 -1.50 -16.64
CA GLY A 160 -13.21 -0.14 -16.82
C GLY A 160 -12.75 0.49 -18.12
#